data_AF-A0A1Q6EH00-F1
#
_entry.id   AF-A0A1Q6EH00-F1
#
_cell.length_a   1.000
_cell.length_b   1.000
_cell.length_c   1.000
_cell.angle_alpha   90.00
_cell.angle_beta   90.00
_cell.angle_gamma   90.00
#
_symmetry.space_group_name_H-M   'P 1'
#
loop_
_entity.id
_entity.type
_entity.pdbx_description
1 polymer ?
#
loop_
_entity_poly.entity_id
_entity_poly.type
_entity_poly.pdbx_seq_one_letter_code
_entity_poly.pdbx_strand_id
1 'polypeptide(L)'
;MMKRLLIGLFALTCLTGYSQKARQEVADTPEKAGGVYYAYPVTESANTPAPKGYTPFYVSHYGRHGSRYLISDKDYKDVIDVMLKAHDAGKLSPLGEDTYTKLLDVWEEADGRGGELTPLGARQHHDIAQRMYKAYPQAFAKDAEITAASTQVMRCAHSMFNFIEGLKELDPSLVIPKESNARNMKYLCYSEPPSWDFNDNKGRLPWKQEYEKWREGKVNPDRLMSSLFNDERYITQNIFTDELMWGLYWIAVDMQNMETQADFLSLFTADELYDLWEAVNASFYIKNSSYPRSDGLNVDNAKNLMRNILDTADDYVNNGKHGATLRFGHDGNIVPLAALMRFTDCHGYSAGLDDIADVWQSYNISPMASNMQMVFFKNKQGYVIVKFMMNEKEIAIDMPSDIFPFYRWNDVRNYLREAIDTPSIEYCPKELRQ
;
A
#
# COMPACT_ATOMS: atom_id res chain seq x y z
N MET A 1 -10.95 32.86 54.82
CA MET A 1 -12.05 32.08 54.20
C MET A 1 -12.42 32.78 52.91
N MET A 2 -12.43 32.22 51.69
CA MET A 2 -12.16 30.89 51.14
C MET A 2 -11.54 31.14 49.76
N LYS A 3 -10.36 30.57 49.49
CA LYS A 3 -9.89 30.35 48.11
C LYS A 3 -10.75 29.20 47.55
N ARG A 4 -11.45 29.42 46.43
CA ARG A 4 -12.00 28.32 45.62
C ARG A 4 -11.24 28.27 44.32
N LEU A 5 -10.53 27.15 44.15
CA LEU A 5 -9.95 26.69 42.89
C LEU A 5 -11.02 26.68 41.80
N LEU A 6 -10.67 27.24 40.64
CA LEU A 6 -11.24 26.85 39.35
C LEU A 6 -10.09 26.22 38.55
N ILE A 7 -9.91 24.93 38.76
CA ILE A 7 -9.22 24.02 37.84
C ILE A 7 -10.36 23.21 37.22
N GLY A 8 -10.56 23.33 35.91
CA GLY A 8 -11.64 22.63 35.23
C GLY A 8 -11.51 22.67 33.73
N LEU A 9 -11.17 21.50 33.18
CA LEU A 9 -11.36 21.02 31.80
C LEU A 9 -10.72 21.81 30.65
N PHE A 10 -9.52 21.37 30.28
CA PHE A 10 -9.06 21.37 28.89
C PHE A 10 -8.47 19.98 28.58
N ALA A 11 -9.35 19.01 28.35
CA ALA A 11 -9.01 17.72 27.78
C ALA A 11 -10.25 17.19 27.06
N LEU A 12 -10.06 16.64 25.86
CA LEU A 12 -11.05 16.21 24.86
C LEU A 12 -11.53 17.28 23.87
N THR A 13 -10.69 17.64 22.89
CA THR A 13 -11.18 18.05 21.54
C THR A 13 -10.22 17.73 20.38
N CYS A 14 -9.13 16.99 20.57
CA CYS A 14 -8.19 16.69 19.46
C CYS A 14 -8.46 15.37 18.71
N LEU A 15 -9.46 14.57 19.11
CA LEU A 15 -9.74 13.26 18.51
C LEU A 15 -10.79 13.29 17.39
N THR A 16 -11.49 14.41 17.15
CA THR A 16 -12.52 14.49 16.09
C THR A 16 -12.01 15.09 14.77
N GLY A 17 -10.75 15.52 14.71
CA GLY A 17 -10.19 16.25 13.56
C GLY A 17 -9.61 15.36 12.45
N TYR A 18 -9.23 14.12 12.75
CA TYR A 18 -8.54 13.23 11.80
C TYR A 18 -9.51 12.33 11.01
N SER A 19 -10.59 11.83 11.62
CA SER A 19 -11.64 11.09 10.89
C SER A 19 -12.32 11.94 9.82
N GLN A 20 -12.54 13.23 10.14
CA GLN A 20 -13.02 14.21 9.16
C GLN A 20 -12.06 14.38 7.98
N LYS A 21 -10.75 14.22 8.20
CA LYS A 21 -9.75 14.37 7.13
C LYS A 21 -9.82 13.20 6.15
N ALA A 22 -9.81 11.96 6.61
CA ALA A 22 -9.87 10.80 5.70
C ALA A 22 -11.19 10.76 4.92
N ARG A 23 -12.32 11.09 5.57
CA ARG A 23 -13.63 11.22 4.91
C ARG A 23 -13.62 12.31 3.85
N GLN A 24 -13.07 13.48 4.17
CA GLN A 24 -12.93 14.57 3.19
C GLN A 24 -12.00 14.18 2.03
N GLU A 25 -10.89 13.50 2.30
CA GLU A 25 -9.96 13.05 1.27
C GLU A 25 -10.60 12.06 0.29
N VAL A 26 -11.46 11.14 0.76
CA VAL A 26 -12.24 10.24 -0.11
C VAL A 26 -13.32 11.01 -0.86
N ALA A 27 -13.96 12.00 -0.25
CA ALA A 27 -14.95 12.84 -0.94
C ALA A 27 -14.32 13.69 -2.06
N ASP A 28 -13.14 14.27 -1.81
CA ASP A 28 -12.40 15.10 -2.77
C ASP A 28 -11.70 14.27 -3.85
N THR A 29 -11.35 13.02 -3.55
CA THR A 29 -10.67 12.09 -4.46
C THR A 29 -11.23 10.69 -4.25
N PRO A 30 -12.39 10.37 -4.87
CA PRO A 30 -13.08 9.08 -4.73
C PRO A 30 -12.21 7.85 -4.98
N GLU A 31 -11.19 7.96 -5.83
CA GLU A 31 -10.22 6.92 -6.14
C GLU A 31 -9.44 6.44 -4.90
N LYS A 32 -9.27 7.31 -3.88
CA LYS A 32 -8.66 6.94 -2.60
C LYS A 32 -9.49 5.91 -1.84
N ALA A 33 -10.80 5.80 -2.10
CA ALA A 33 -11.62 4.72 -1.56
C ALA A 33 -11.10 3.34 -1.97
N GLY A 34 -10.27 3.23 -3.02
CA GLY A 34 -9.58 1.99 -3.36
C GLY A 34 -8.55 1.54 -2.32
N GLY A 35 -8.06 2.42 -1.45
CA GLY A 35 -7.05 2.09 -0.45
C GLY A 35 -5.81 1.48 -1.09
N VAL A 36 -5.61 0.16 -0.92
CA VAL A 36 -4.52 -0.57 -1.61
C VAL A 36 -4.73 -0.73 -3.12
N TYR A 37 -5.91 -0.45 -3.65
CA TYR A 37 -6.20 -0.37 -5.09
C TYR A 37 -6.04 1.05 -5.65
N TYR A 38 -5.73 2.04 -4.82
CA TYR A 38 -5.42 3.38 -5.31
C TYR A 38 -4.24 3.33 -6.29
N ALA A 39 -4.43 3.82 -7.50
CA ALA A 39 -3.41 3.85 -8.54
C ALA A 39 -2.25 4.73 -8.08
N TYR A 40 -1.04 4.41 -8.55
CA TYR A 40 0.15 5.13 -8.12
C TYR A 40 0.04 6.63 -8.46
N PRO A 41 0.04 7.54 -7.46
CA PRO A 41 -0.36 8.92 -7.68
C PRO A 41 0.79 9.85 -8.11
N VAL A 42 2.03 9.34 -8.16
CA VAL A 42 3.22 10.18 -8.34
C VAL A 42 3.68 10.17 -9.79
N THR A 43 3.63 11.35 -10.40
CA THR A 43 4.10 11.62 -11.77
C THR A 43 5.49 12.27 -11.78
N GLU A 44 5.83 13.00 -10.72
CA GLU A 44 7.13 13.67 -10.51
C GLU A 44 7.69 13.36 -9.12
N SER A 45 8.99 13.02 -9.04
CA SER A 45 9.65 12.73 -7.77
C SER A 45 10.26 13.98 -7.13
N ALA A 46 9.88 14.25 -5.88
CA ALA A 46 10.37 15.40 -5.12
C ALA A 46 11.75 15.09 -4.51
N ASN A 47 12.81 15.60 -5.14
CA ASN A 47 14.19 15.32 -4.75
C ASN A 47 14.93 16.56 -4.25
N THR A 48 15.18 16.64 -2.95
CA THR A 48 16.11 17.61 -2.38
C THR A 48 17.54 17.29 -2.88
N PRO A 49 18.27 18.30 -3.41
CA PRO A 49 19.67 18.12 -3.83
C PRO A 49 20.58 17.65 -2.69
N ALA A 50 21.60 16.85 -3.02
CA ALA A 50 22.61 16.44 -2.05
C ALA A 50 23.37 17.64 -1.49
N PRO A 51 23.77 17.62 -0.19
CA PRO A 51 24.65 18.63 0.37
C PRO A 51 25.96 18.76 -0.43
N LYS A 52 26.52 19.96 -0.47
CA LYS A 52 27.73 20.24 -1.26
C LYS A 52 28.85 19.23 -0.96
N GLY A 53 29.34 18.58 -2.01
CA GLY A 53 30.43 17.61 -1.94
C GLY A 53 30.02 16.14 -1.73
N TYR A 54 28.72 15.87 -1.58
CA TYR A 54 28.16 14.52 -1.60
C TYR A 54 27.69 14.13 -3.01
N THR A 55 27.85 12.87 -3.37
CA THR A 55 27.42 12.31 -4.67
C THR A 55 26.65 11.01 -4.42
N PRO A 56 25.49 10.78 -5.05
CA PRO A 56 24.76 9.53 -4.91
C PRO A 56 25.59 8.39 -5.50
N PHE A 57 25.60 7.24 -4.83
CA PHE A 57 26.33 6.06 -5.30
C PHE A 57 25.51 4.78 -5.19
N TYR A 58 24.51 4.71 -4.33
CA TYR A 58 23.72 3.48 -4.15
C TYR A 58 22.25 3.76 -3.88
N VAL A 59 21.37 2.97 -4.49
CA VAL A 59 19.93 2.97 -4.23
C VAL A 59 19.47 1.58 -3.80
N SER A 60 18.94 1.45 -2.58
CA SER A 60 18.23 0.24 -2.16
C SER A 60 16.73 0.46 -2.32
N HIS A 61 16.08 -0.36 -3.13
CA HIS A 61 14.68 -0.24 -3.51
C HIS A 61 13.87 -1.46 -3.04
N TYR A 62 12.65 -1.19 -2.60
CA TYR A 62 11.57 -2.18 -2.50
C TYR A 62 10.31 -1.61 -3.17
N GLY A 63 9.72 -2.35 -4.11
CA GLY A 63 8.50 -1.98 -4.80
C GLY A 63 7.42 -3.05 -4.67
N ARG A 64 6.19 -2.63 -4.35
CA ARG A 64 5.00 -3.44 -4.59
C ARG A 64 4.78 -3.56 -6.10
N HIS A 65 4.16 -4.65 -6.55
CA HIS A 65 3.71 -4.75 -7.95
C HIS A 65 2.84 -3.55 -8.37
N GLY A 66 2.81 -3.27 -9.67
CA GLY A 66 1.98 -2.19 -10.22
C GLY A 66 0.49 -2.51 -10.19
N SER A 67 -0.29 -1.60 -10.77
CA SER A 67 -1.72 -1.78 -11.02
C SER A 67 -2.00 -3.14 -11.68
N ARG A 68 -3.06 -3.79 -11.23
CA ARG A 68 -3.47 -5.13 -11.65
C ARG A 68 -4.99 -5.17 -11.73
N TYR A 69 -5.53 -6.13 -12.48
CA TYR A 69 -6.95 -6.47 -12.39
C TYR A 69 -7.30 -7.00 -10.99
N LEU A 70 -8.60 -7.06 -10.67
CA LEU A 70 -9.09 -7.77 -9.48
C LEU A 70 -8.52 -9.19 -9.42
N ILE A 71 -8.43 -9.74 -8.22
CA ILE A 71 -7.62 -10.93 -7.93
C ILE A 71 -8.01 -12.13 -8.79
N SER A 72 -9.30 -12.27 -9.11
CA SER A 72 -9.84 -13.37 -9.88
C SER A 72 -10.93 -12.92 -10.82
N ASP A 73 -11.10 -13.64 -11.93
CA ASP A 73 -12.23 -13.47 -12.86
C ASP A 73 -13.59 -13.54 -12.14
N LYS A 74 -13.67 -14.34 -11.07
CA LYS A 74 -14.87 -14.48 -10.24
C LYS A 74 -15.32 -13.13 -9.65
N ASP A 75 -14.38 -12.24 -9.31
CA ASP A 75 -14.69 -10.93 -8.73
C ASP A 75 -15.51 -10.05 -9.69
N TYR A 76 -15.35 -10.24 -11.01
CA TYR A 76 -16.18 -9.60 -12.04
C TYR A 76 -17.43 -10.40 -12.36
N LYS A 77 -17.27 -11.72 -12.60
CA LYS A 77 -18.37 -12.58 -13.08
C LYS A 77 -19.51 -12.70 -12.08
N ASP A 78 -19.22 -12.72 -10.78
CA ASP A 78 -20.27 -12.77 -9.75
C ASP A 78 -21.21 -11.57 -9.84
N VAL A 79 -20.68 -10.38 -10.13
CA VAL A 79 -21.47 -9.14 -10.32
C VAL A 79 -22.24 -9.20 -11.63
N ILE A 80 -21.55 -9.55 -12.73
CA ILE A 80 -22.14 -9.65 -14.07
C ILE A 80 -23.31 -10.64 -14.10
N ASP A 81 -23.16 -11.81 -13.48
CA ASP A 81 -24.19 -12.85 -13.46
C ASP A 81 -25.44 -12.41 -12.68
N VAL A 82 -25.28 -11.61 -11.62
CA VAL A 82 -26.41 -11.02 -10.87
C VAL A 82 -27.14 -10.00 -11.73
N MET A 83 -26.39 -9.11 -12.39
CA MET A 83 -26.96 -8.06 -13.26
C MET A 83 -27.64 -8.65 -14.50
N LEU A 84 -27.05 -9.68 -15.12
CA LEU A 84 -27.63 -10.41 -16.26
C LEU A 84 -28.98 -11.04 -15.90
N LYS A 85 -29.09 -11.74 -14.75
CA LYS A 85 -30.38 -12.32 -14.33
C LYS A 85 -31.47 -11.27 -14.15
N ALA A 86 -31.10 -10.10 -13.63
CA ALA A 86 -32.03 -8.99 -13.46
C ALA A 86 -32.40 -8.33 -14.79
N HIS A 87 -31.45 -8.20 -15.71
CA HIS A 87 -31.68 -7.75 -17.09
C HIS A 87 -32.69 -8.66 -17.79
N ASP A 88 -32.45 -9.98 -17.80
CA ASP A 88 -33.33 -10.97 -18.42
C ASP A 88 -34.74 -10.98 -17.83
N ALA A 89 -34.87 -10.64 -16.55
CA ALA A 89 -36.15 -10.51 -15.86
C ALA A 89 -36.85 -9.14 -16.05
N GLY A 90 -36.21 -8.18 -16.72
CA GLY A 90 -36.70 -6.81 -16.88
C GLY A 90 -36.75 -6.01 -15.57
N LYS A 91 -35.85 -6.32 -14.63
CA LYS A 91 -35.85 -5.81 -13.24
C LYS A 91 -34.80 -4.76 -12.95
N LEU A 92 -33.97 -4.42 -13.93
CA LEU A 92 -33.06 -3.29 -13.83
C LEU A 92 -33.79 -1.96 -14.06
N SER A 93 -33.35 -0.92 -13.36
CA SER A 93 -33.69 0.46 -13.67
C SER A 93 -32.89 0.92 -14.91
N PRO A 94 -33.15 2.13 -15.47
CA PRO A 94 -32.28 2.68 -16.51
C PRO A 94 -30.81 2.77 -16.10
N LEU A 95 -30.52 3.09 -14.82
CA LEU A 95 -29.15 3.08 -14.29
C LEU A 95 -28.60 1.66 -14.15
N GLY A 96 -29.45 0.70 -13.77
CA GLY A 96 -29.07 -0.72 -13.72
C GLY A 96 -28.68 -1.26 -15.09
N GLU A 97 -29.42 -0.92 -16.15
CA GLU A 97 -29.11 -1.33 -17.53
C GLU A 97 -27.80 -0.69 -18.05
N ASP A 98 -27.57 0.59 -17.75
CA ASP A 98 -26.30 1.27 -18.05
C ASP A 98 -25.13 0.61 -17.30
N THR A 99 -25.32 0.30 -16.01
CA THR A 99 -24.33 -0.40 -15.19
C THR A 99 -24.02 -1.78 -15.75
N TYR A 100 -25.05 -2.55 -16.12
CA TYR A 100 -24.88 -3.88 -16.71
C TYR A 100 -24.09 -3.81 -18.03
N THR A 101 -24.43 -2.86 -18.90
CA THR A 101 -23.71 -2.66 -20.18
C THR A 101 -22.23 -2.36 -19.95
N LYS A 102 -21.92 -1.42 -19.04
CA LYS A 102 -20.53 -1.08 -18.69
C LYS A 102 -19.77 -2.26 -18.10
N LEU A 103 -20.43 -3.12 -17.31
CA LEU A 103 -19.81 -4.33 -16.77
C LEU A 103 -19.37 -5.29 -17.87
N LEU A 104 -20.10 -5.37 -18.98
CA LEU A 104 -19.70 -6.17 -20.13
C LEU A 104 -18.45 -5.58 -20.81
N ASP A 105 -18.38 -4.25 -20.98
CA ASP A 105 -17.18 -3.59 -21.52
C ASP A 105 -15.94 -3.84 -20.65
N VAL A 106 -16.08 -3.74 -19.32
CA VAL A 106 -15.00 -4.07 -18.37
C VAL A 106 -14.57 -5.53 -18.50
N TRP A 107 -15.54 -6.43 -18.69
CA TRP A 107 -15.26 -7.86 -18.84
C TRP A 107 -14.49 -8.20 -20.11
N GLU A 108 -14.71 -7.47 -21.22
CA GLU A 108 -13.92 -7.65 -22.44
C GLU A 108 -12.42 -7.45 -22.20
N GLU A 109 -12.04 -6.50 -21.34
CA GLU A 109 -10.63 -6.30 -20.96
C GLU A 109 -10.15 -7.34 -19.93
N ALA A 110 -10.99 -7.71 -18.96
CA ALA A 110 -10.61 -8.50 -17.78
C ALA A 110 -10.65 -10.02 -17.97
N ASP A 111 -11.36 -10.55 -18.99
CA ASP A 111 -11.57 -11.98 -19.19
C ASP A 111 -10.25 -12.77 -19.26
N GLY A 112 -10.07 -13.72 -18.33
CA GLY A 112 -8.88 -14.55 -18.22
C GLY A 112 -7.66 -13.87 -17.59
N ARG A 113 -7.82 -12.67 -17.00
CA ARG A 113 -6.71 -11.81 -16.53
C ARG A 113 -6.76 -11.51 -15.03
N GLY A 114 -7.58 -12.22 -14.27
CA GLY A 114 -7.63 -12.13 -12.81
C GLY A 114 -6.25 -12.14 -12.16
N GLY A 115 -5.92 -11.06 -11.46
CA GLY A 115 -4.68 -10.87 -10.71
C GLY A 115 -3.45 -10.57 -11.56
N GLU A 116 -3.59 -10.43 -12.88
CA GLU A 116 -2.53 -10.03 -13.82
C GLU A 116 -2.19 -8.54 -13.67
N LEU A 117 -0.92 -8.18 -13.89
CA LEU A 117 -0.48 -6.79 -14.01
C LEU A 117 -1.17 -6.13 -15.22
N THR A 118 -1.71 -4.93 -15.05
CA THR A 118 -2.34 -4.19 -16.15
C THR A 118 -1.29 -3.43 -16.98
N PRO A 119 -1.64 -2.94 -18.20
CA PRO A 119 -0.74 -2.08 -18.95
C PRO A 119 -0.37 -0.78 -18.20
N LEU A 120 -1.29 -0.23 -17.37
CA LEU A 120 -0.94 0.86 -16.45
C LEU A 120 0.12 0.44 -15.42
N GLY A 121 -0.02 -0.76 -14.83
CA GLY A 121 0.96 -1.29 -13.87
C GLY A 121 2.35 -1.45 -14.46
N ALA A 122 2.44 -1.82 -15.74
CA ALA A 122 3.68 -1.83 -16.51
C ALA A 122 4.29 -0.42 -16.64
N ARG A 123 3.49 0.56 -17.08
CA ARG A 123 3.93 1.97 -17.21
C ARG A 123 4.39 2.56 -15.87
N GLN A 124 3.70 2.26 -14.77
CA GLN A 124 4.09 2.74 -13.43
C GLN A 124 5.52 2.33 -13.07
N HIS A 125 5.86 1.04 -13.20
CA HIS A 125 7.20 0.55 -12.86
C HIS A 125 8.28 1.04 -13.81
N HIS A 126 7.95 1.11 -15.11
CA HIS A 126 8.81 1.72 -16.11
C HIS A 126 9.14 3.19 -15.76
N ASP A 127 8.13 3.99 -15.43
CA ASP A 127 8.31 5.42 -15.18
C ASP A 127 9.02 5.70 -13.84
N ILE A 128 8.75 4.91 -12.79
CA ILE A 128 9.48 4.97 -11.52
C ILE A 128 10.98 4.71 -11.77
N ALA A 129 11.30 3.71 -12.60
CA ALA A 129 12.69 3.41 -12.95
C ALA A 129 13.36 4.59 -13.67
N GLN A 130 12.67 5.18 -14.65
CA GLN A 130 13.21 6.32 -15.38
C GLN A 130 13.46 7.53 -14.48
N ARG A 131 12.54 7.82 -13.55
CA ARG A 131 12.71 8.91 -12.58
C ARG A 131 13.87 8.65 -11.62
N MET A 132 14.02 7.42 -11.14
CA MET A 132 15.16 7.01 -10.29
C MET A 132 16.50 7.22 -11.00
N TYR A 133 16.62 6.76 -12.26
CA TYR A 133 17.85 6.93 -13.04
C TYR A 133 18.18 8.41 -13.25
N LYS A 134 17.19 9.20 -13.65
CA LYS A 134 17.35 10.65 -13.90
C LYS A 134 17.72 11.41 -12.62
N ALA A 135 17.19 11.01 -11.46
CA ALA A 135 17.50 11.62 -10.17
C ALA A 135 18.91 11.27 -9.67
N TYR A 136 19.40 10.05 -9.94
CA TYR A 136 20.64 9.53 -9.38
C TYR A 136 21.59 8.91 -10.43
N PRO A 137 21.90 9.60 -11.54
CA PRO A 137 22.64 9.02 -12.65
C PRO A 137 24.04 8.52 -12.24
N GLN A 138 24.63 9.12 -11.20
CA GLN A 138 25.95 8.71 -10.69
C GLN A 138 25.93 7.32 -10.02
N ALA A 139 24.79 6.89 -9.46
CA ALA A 139 24.64 5.54 -8.94
C ALA A 139 24.65 4.50 -10.08
N PHE A 140 24.21 4.88 -11.28
CA PHE A 140 24.14 4.02 -12.46
C PHE A 140 25.31 4.24 -13.44
N ALA A 141 26.36 4.94 -13.02
CA ALA A 141 27.54 5.15 -13.85
C ALA A 141 28.22 3.82 -14.22
N LYS A 142 29.15 3.88 -15.18
CA LYS A 142 29.93 2.72 -15.64
C LYS A 142 30.37 1.81 -14.49
N ASP A 143 30.26 0.50 -14.70
CA ASP A 143 30.63 -0.54 -13.73
C ASP A 143 29.68 -0.61 -12.50
N ALA A 144 28.47 -0.03 -12.58
CA ALA A 144 27.46 -0.15 -11.54
C ALA A 144 27.04 -1.61 -11.32
N GLU A 145 27.05 -2.04 -10.06
CA GLU A 145 26.52 -3.33 -9.63
C GLU A 145 25.02 -3.19 -9.36
N ILE A 146 24.19 -3.81 -10.21
CA ILE A 146 22.73 -3.76 -10.07
C ILE A 146 22.18 -5.18 -9.94
N THR A 147 21.31 -5.41 -8.97
CA THR A 147 20.58 -6.69 -8.84
C THR A 147 19.08 -6.47 -8.75
N ALA A 148 18.30 -7.41 -9.26
CA ALA A 148 16.85 -7.39 -9.19
C ALA A 148 16.28 -8.72 -8.69
N ALA A 149 15.32 -8.68 -7.77
CA ALA A 149 14.64 -9.88 -7.29
C ALA A 149 13.15 -9.61 -7.07
N SER A 150 12.31 -10.58 -7.42
CA SER A 150 10.87 -10.54 -7.16
C SER A 150 10.39 -11.75 -6.37
N THR A 151 9.19 -11.64 -5.79
CA THR A 151 8.42 -12.82 -5.40
C THR A 151 8.12 -13.71 -6.61
N GLN A 152 7.69 -14.96 -6.37
CA GLN A 152 7.34 -15.89 -7.44
C GLN A 152 5.99 -15.58 -8.10
N VAL A 153 5.27 -14.56 -7.61
CA VAL A 153 3.99 -14.14 -8.17
C VAL A 153 4.26 -13.34 -9.46
N MET A 154 3.65 -13.75 -10.57
CA MET A 154 3.97 -13.21 -11.90
C MET A 154 3.79 -11.70 -12.04
N ARG A 155 2.77 -11.10 -11.42
CA ARG A 155 2.63 -9.62 -11.42
C ARG A 155 3.82 -8.90 -10.77
N CYS A 156 4.48 -9.49 -9.78
CA CYS A 156 5.71 -8.93 -9.18
C CYS A 156 6.91 -9.10 -10.13
N ALA A 157 7.01 -10.25 -10.81
CA ALA A 157 8.05 -10.48 -11.82
C ALA A 157 7.89 -9.55 -13.04
N HIS A 158 6.67 -9.37 -13.55
CA HIS A 158 6.39 -8.43 -14.64
C HIS A 158 6.65 -6.98 -14.23
N SER A 159 6.32 -6.59 -12.98
CA SER A 159 6.69 -5.27 -12.45
C SER A 159 8.21 -5.06 -12.45
N MET A 160 8.96 -6.05 -11.96
CA MET A 160 10.43 -6.04 -12.01
C MET A 160 10.96 -5.91 -13.44
N PHE A 161 10.37 -6.62 -14.41
CA PHE A 161 10.82 -6.56 -15.81
C PHE A 161 10.59 -5.17 -16.43
N ASN A 162 9.42 -4.56 -16.22
CA ASN A 162 9.13 -3.21 -16.70
C ASN A 162 10.04 -2.16 -16.05
N PHE A 163 10.37 -2.32 -14.77
CA PHE A 163 11.35 -1.46 -14.11
C PHE A 163 12.74 -1.58 -14.76
N ILE A 164 13.19 -2.82 -15.01
CA ILE A 164 14.47 -3.09 -15.67
C ILE A 164 14.51 -2.53 -17.10
N GLU A 165 13.40 -2.65 -17.82
CA GLU A 165 13.24 -2.06 -19.15
C GLU A 165 13.40 -0.54 -19.11
N GLY A 166 12.69 0.15 -18.21
CA GLY A 166 12.82 1.60 -18.03
C GLY A 166 14.24 2.06 -17.70
N LEU A 167 15.03 1.28 -16.94
CA LEU A 167 16.45 1.56 -16.74
C LEU A 167 17.27 1.36 -18.03
N LYS A 168 17.04 0.26 -18.74
CA LYS A 168 17.82 -0.11 -19.93
C LYS A 168 17.53 0.74 -21.16
N GLU A 169 16.36 1.35 -21.24
CA GLU A 169 16.08 2.35 -22.29
C GLU A 169 16.93 3.62 -22.12
N LEU A 170 17.25 3.98 -20.88
CA LEU A 170 18.14 5.12 -20.58
C LEU A 170 19.62 4.75 -20.69
N ASP A 171 19.98 3.53 -20.28
CA ASP A 171 21.32 2.98 -20.44
C ASP A 171 21.30 1.48 -20.80
N PRO A 172 21.40 1.15 -22.10
CA PRO A 172 21.42 -0.24 -22.57
C PRO A 172 22.63 -1.05 -22.08
N SER A 173 23.69 -0.40 -21.58
CA SER A 173 24.90 -1.07 -21.11
C SER A 173 24.74 -1.71 -19.73
N LEU A 174 23.68 -1.37 -18.99
CA LEU A 174 23.43 -1.92 -17.66
C LEU A 174 23.27 -3.44 -17.68
N VAL A 175 24.05 -4.10 -16.82
CA VAL A 175 23.95 -5.54 -16.55
C VAL A 175 23.14 -5.73 -15.26
N ILE A 176 21.93 -6.28 -15.39
CA ILE A 176 21.01 -6.44 -14.27
C ILE A 176 20.60 -7.92 -14.17
N PRO A 177 21.36 -8.74 -13.41
CA PRO A 177 20.92 -10.07 -13.03
C PRO A 177 19.60 -10.00 -12.27
N LYS A 178 18.65 -10.87 -12.63
CA LYS A 178 17.28 -10.82 -12.13
C LYS A 178 16.78 -12.21 -11.73
N GLU A 179 16.04 -12.28 -10.63
CA GLU A 179 15.59 -13.55 -10.05
C GLU A 179 14.17 -13.52 -9.48
N SER A 180 13.38 -14.55 -9.79
CA SER A 180 12.02 -14.75 -9.26
C SER A 180 11.89 -16.15 -8.67
N ASN A 181 12.70 -16.45 -7.64
CA ASN A 181 12.88 -17.81 -7.12
C ASN A 181 12.51 -17.95 -5.63
N ALA A 182 12.27 -19.20 -5.20
CA ALA A 182 11.87 -19.53 -3.83
C ALA A 182 12.91 -19.11 -2.77
N ARG A 183 14.20 -19.07 -3.12
CA ARG A 183 15.29 -18.78 -2.16
C ARG A 183 15.22 -17.35 -1.61
N ASN A 184 14.62 -16.43 -2.38
CA ASN A 184 14.47 -15.03 -1.99
C ASN A 184 13.19 -14.80 -1.16
N MET A 185 12.29 -15.78 -1.04
CA MET A 185 11.01 -15.60 -0.32
C MET A 185 11.22 -15.36 1.17
N LYS A 186 12.31 -15.89 1.73
CA LYS A 186 12.71 -15.68 3.14
C LYS A 186 12.83 -14.20 3.55
N TYR A 187 12.99 -13.29 2.59
CA TYR A 187 13.00 -11.84 2.84
C TYR A 187 12.02 -11.05 1.96
N LEU A 188 11.61 -11.57 0.80
CA LEU A 188 10.65 -10.86 -0.08
C LEU A 188 9.18 -11.10 0.30
N CYS A 189 8.87 -12.25 0.90
CA CYS A 189 7.52 -12.62 1.29
C CYS A 189 7.56 -13.53 2.52
N TYR A 190 8.09 -12.99 3.61
CA TYR A 190 8.25 -13.72 4.86
C TYR A 190 7.03 -13.54 5.76
N SER A 191 6.60 -14.63 6.38
CA SER A 191 5.77 -14.62 7.58
C SER A 191 6.00 -15.92 8.36
N GLU A 192 5.81 -15.87 9.67
CA GLU A 192 5.95 -17.04 10.55
C GLU A 192 4.76 -17.18 11.51
N PRO A 193 4.42 -18.40 11.98
CA PRO A 193 3.59 -18.54 13.17
C PRO A 193 4.25 -17.80 14.34
N PRO A 194 3.52 -17.01 15.15
CA PRO A 194 2.05 -16.92 15.23
C PRO A 194 1.39 -15.83 14.38
N SER A 195 2.11 -15.04 13.56
CA SER A 195 1.50 -13.97 12.74
C SER A 195 0.43 -14.48 11.77
N TRP A 196 0.46 -15.75 11.42
CA TRP A 196 -0.55 -16.40 10.58
C TRP A 196 -1.95 -16.36 11.20
N ASP A 197 -2.09 -16.29 12.52
CA ASP A 197 -3.40 -16.19 13.19
C ASP A 197 -4.15 -14.87 12.89
N PHE A 198 -3.49 -13.92 12.23
CA PHE A 198 -4.11 -12.69 11.74
C PHE A 198 -4.52 -12.76 10.26
N ASN A 199 -3.93 -13.69 9.50
CA ASN A 199 -4.02 -13.74 8.04
C ASN A 199 -4.55 -15.07 7.47
N ASP A 200 -4.57 -16.15 8.25
CA ASP A 200 -4.95 -17.49 7.81
C ASP A 200 -6.46 -17.74 7.98
N ASN A 201 -7.14 -18.01 6.87
CA ASN A 201 -8.56 -18.36 6.85
C ASN A 201 -8.83 -19.79 7.36
N LYS A 202 -7.81 -20.56 7.79
CA LYS A 202 -7.95 -21.92 8.32
C LYS A 202 -8.29 -21.99 9.83
N GLY A 203 -8.42 -20.86 10.52
CA GLY A 203 -8.69 -20.79 11.96
C GLY A 203 -9.68 -19.68 12.37
N ARG A 204 -9.97 -19.58 13.68
CA ARG A 204 -10.72 -18.45 14.25
C ARG A 204 -9.75 -17.30 14.51
N LEU A 205 -9.70 -16.34 13.58
CA LEU A 205 -8.93 -15.11 13.71
C LEU A 205 -9.42 -14.29 14.94
N PRO A 206 -8.55 -13.92 15.91
CA PRO A 206 -8.95 -13.28 17.17
C PRO A 206 -9.74 -11.97 16.99
N TRP A 207 -9.45 -11.22 15.93
CA TRP A 207 -10.05 -9.92 15.62
C TRP A 207 -11.33 -10.01 14.79
N LYS A 208 -11.57 -11.15 14.12
CA LYS A 208 -12.54 -11.25 13.02
C LYS A 208 -13.99 -11.12 13.49
N GLN A 209 -14.34 -11.63 14.68
CA GLN A 209 -15.71 -11.52 15.17
C GLN A 209 -16.12 -10.08 15.50
N GLU A 210 -15.23 -9.33 16.14
CA GLU A 210 -15.46 -7.91 16.45
C GLU A 210 -15.49 -7.09 15.15
N TYR A 211 -14.53 -7.36 14.26
CA TYR A 211 -14.45 -6.70 12.96
C TYR A 211 -15.68 -6.93 12.09
N GLU A 212 -16.18 -8.17 11.95
CA GLU A 212 -17.35 -8.42 11.10
C GLU A 212 -18.60 -7.72 11.64
N LYS A 213 -18.83 -7.75 12.97
CA LYS A 213 -19.95 -7.02 13.58
C LYS A 213 -19.87 -5.51 13.37
N TRP A 214 -18.66 -4.95 13.43
CA TRP A 214 -18.44 -3.53 13.15
C TRP A 214 -18.59 -3.21 11.66
N ARG A 215 -18.04 -4.07 10.79
CA ARG A 215 -18.11 -3.95 9.33
C ARG A 215 -19.54 -4.00 8.81
N GLU A 216 -20.42 -4.82 9.39
CA GLU A 216 -21.85 -4.86 9.06
C GLU A 216 -22.48 -3.46 9.15
N GLY A 217 -22.09 -2.64 10.14
CA GLY A 217 -22.58 -1.26 10.27
C GLY A 217 -22.06 -0.27 9.23
N LYS A 218 -21.09 -0.67 8.38
CA LYS A 218 -20.51 0.14 7.31
C LYS A 218 -21.10 -0.17 5.93
N VAL A 219 -21.96 -1.18 5.84
CA VAL A 219 -22.56 -1.64 4.58
C VAL A 219 -24.02 -1.27 4.56
N ASN A 220 -24.39 -0.27 3.75
CA ASN A 220 -25.75 0.26 3.68
C ASN A 220 -26.25 0.23 2.21
N PRO A 221 -26.69 -0.93 1.70
CA PRO A 221 -26.91 -1.13 0.27
C PRO A 221 -28.23 -0.56 -0.25
N ASP A 222 -29.21 -0.29 0.62
CA ASP A 222 -30.60 0.00 0.25
C ASP A 222 -30.74 1.10 -0.83
N ARG A 223 -30.00 2.21 -0.67
CA ARG A 223 -30.02 3.31 -1.64
C ARG A 223 -29.49 2.88 -3.01
N LEU A 224 -28.33 2.21 -3.03
CA LEU A 224 -27.71 1.71 -4.26
C LEU A 224 -28.58 0.66 -4.95
N MET A 225 -29.15 -0.28 -4.19
CA MET A 225 -30.04 -1.30 -4.76
C MET A 225 -31.31 -0.65 -5.35
N SER A 226 -31.90 0.31 -4.63
CA SER A 226 -33.09 1.03 -5.12
C SER A 226 -32.81 1.89 -6.35
N SER A 227 -31.55 2.29 -6.59
CA SER A 227 -31.17 3.02 -7.81
C SER A 227 -30.92 2.10 -8.99
N LEU A 228 -30.47 0.86 -8.77
CA LEU A 228 -30.13 -0.12 -9.81
C LEU A 228 -31.30 -1.01 -10.24
N PHE A 229 -32.27 -1.26 -9.36
CA PHE A 229 -33.40 -2.16 -9.63
C PHE A 229 -34.73 -1.41 -9.61
N ASN A 230 -35.74 -1.94 -10.32
CA ASN A 230 -37.05 -1.32 -10.45
C ASN A 230 -38.17 -2.02 -9.64
N ASP A 231 -37.84 -3.04 -8.85
CA ASP A 231 -38.80 -3.90 -8.14
C ASP A 231 -38.24 -4.35 -6.78
N GLU A 232 -38.78 -3.79 -5.68
CA GLU A 232 -38.37 -4.11 -4.30
C GLU A 232 -38.54 -5.59 -3.93
N ARG A 233 -39.58 -6.25 -4.47
CA ARG A 233 -39.82 -7.67 -4.22
C ARG A 233 -38.75 -8.51 -4.91
N TYR A 234 -38.33 -8.11 -6.11
CA TYR A 234 -37.23 -8.77 -6.80
C TYR A 234 -35.92 -8.67 -6.01
N ILE A 235 -35.59 -7.48 -5.50
CA ILE A 235 -34.41 -7.25 -4.64
C ILE A 235 -34.43 -8.24 -3.47
N THR A 236 -35.52 -8.24 -2.70
CA THR A 236 -35.65 -9.06 -1.47
C THR A 236 -35.55 -10.56 -1.73
N GLN A 237 -36.03 -11.03 -2.89
CA GLN A 237 -36.10 -12.46 -3.20
C GLN A 237 -34.86 -13.02 -3.92
N ASN A 238 -34.09 -12.18 -4.61
CA ASN A 238 -33.08 -12.65 -5.57
C ASN A 238 -31.69 -12.02 -5.38
N ILE A 239 -31.57 -10.93 -4.61
CA ILE A 239 -30.32 -10.16 -4.50
C ILE A 239 -29.76 -10.28 -3.09
N PHE A 240 -28.52 -10.78 -2.98
CA PHE A 240 -27.71 -10.59 -1.79
C PHE A 240 -27.13 -9.17 -1.84
N THR A 241 -27.84 -8.21 -1.25
CA THR A 241 -27.59 -6.77 -1.41
C THR A 241 -26.20 -6.34 -0.99
N ASP A 242 -25.71 -6.90 0.13
CA ASP A 242 -24.38 -6.60 0.66
C ASP A 242 -23.29 -7.14 -0.28
N GLU A 243 -23.45 -8.37 -0.77
CA GLU A 243 -22.50 -9.00 -1.69
C GLU A 243 -22.41 -8.22 -3.01
N LEU A 244 -23.55 -7.80 -3.55
CA LEU A 244 -23.59 -7.00 -4.77
C LEU A 244 -22.96 -5.61 -4.58
N MET A 245 -23.23 -4.94 -3.45
CA MET A 245 -22.58 -3.65 -3.13
C MET A 245 -21.06 -3.80 -3.04
N TRP A 246 -20.56 -4.84 -2.37
CA TRP A 246 -19.12 -5.12 -2.29
C TRP A 246 -18.51 -5.42 -3.66
N GLY A 247 -19.16 -6.24 -4.49
CA GLY A 247 -18.70 -6.55 -5.83
C GLY A 247 -18.61 -5.31 -6.71
N LEU A 248 -19.66 -4.48 -6.73
CA LEU A 248 -19.67 -3.20 -7.45
C LEU A 248 -18.61 -2.24 -6.92
N TYR A 249 -18.40 -2.19 -5.59
CA TYR A 249 -17.35 -1.35 -5.00
C TYR A 249 -15.96 -1.77 -5.46
N TRP A 250 -15.65 -3.08 -5.47
CA TRP A 250 -14.36 -3.57 -5.93
C TRP A 250 -14.11 -3.24 -7.40
N ILE A 251 -15.11 -3.42 -8.26
CA ILE A 251 -15.01 -3.03 -9.67
C ILE A 251 -14.80 -1.51 -9.78
N ALA A 252 -15.58 -0.71 -9.03
CA ALA A 252 -15.50 0.74 -9.08
C ALA A 252 -14.13 1.29 -8.68
N VAL A 253 -13.57 0.82 -7.57
CA VAL A 253 -12.26 1.29 -7.12
C VAL A 253 -11.11 0.73 -7.95
N ASP A 254 -11.31 -0.37 -8.68
CA ASP A 254 -10.28 -0.95 -9.56
C ASP A 254 -10.25 -0.31 -10.95
N MET A 255 -11.28 0.44 -11.37
CA MET A 255 -11.29 1.08 -12.70
C MET A 255 -10.08 1.96 -12.98
N GLN A 256 -9.54 2.62 -11.95
CA GLN A 256 -8.30 3.41 -12.05
C GLN A 256 -7.05 2.59 -12.41
N ASN A 257 -7.13 1.26 -12.33
CA ASN A 257 -6.05 0.33 -12.64
C ASN A 257 -6.16 -0.28 -14.04
N MET A 258 -7.25 -0.06 -14.75
CA MET A 258 -7.57 -0.66 -16.06
C MET A 258 -7.46 0.37 -17.20
N GLU A 259 -7.46 -0.09 -18.45
CA GLU A 259 -7.48 0.81 -19.62
C GLU A 259 -8.90 1.20 -20.03
N THR A 260 -9.88 0.33 -19.75
CA THR A 260 -11.30 0.56 -19.99
C THR A 260 -11.78 1.79 -19.24
N GLN A 261 -12.36 2.73 -19.97
CA GLN A 261 -12.87 3.98 -19.42
C GLN A 261 -14.35 3.82 -19.07
N ALA A 262 -14.63 3.19 -17.93
CA ALA A 262 -15.97 3.08 -17.36
C ALA A 262 -16.00 3.71 -15.96
N ASP A 263 -17.06 4.48 -15.68
CA ASP A 263 -17.27 5.08 -14.37
C ASP A 263 -18.33 4.30 -13.59
N PHE A 264 -17.88 3.71 -12.49
CA PHE A 264 -18.72 3.08 -11.46
C PHE A 264 -18.59 3.79 -10.10
N LEU A 265 -17.65 4.72 -9.92
CA LEU A 265 -17.52 5.46 -8.66
C LEU A 265 -18.75 6.35 -8.45
N SER A 266 -19.33 6.88 -9.54
CA SER A 266 -20.59 7.66 -9.50
C SER A 266 -21.83 6.87 -9.08
N LEU A 267 -21.75 5.52 -9.00
CA LEU A 267 -22.82 4.73 -8.41
C LEU A 267 -22.96 5.00 -6.90
N PHE A 268 -21.87 5.38 -6.24
CA PHE A 268 -21.78 5.53 -4.80
C PHE A 268 -21.82 7.00 -4.37
N THR A 269 -22.37 7.24 -3.19
CA THR A 269 -22.16 8.50 -2.48
C THR A 269 -20.76 8.51 -1.83
N ALA A 270 -20.25 9.70 -1.51
CA ALA A 270 -18.97 9.83 -0.81
C ALA A 270 -18.97 9.09 0.55
N ASP A 271 -20.11 9.09 1.26
CA ASP A 271 -20.24 8.39 2.54
C ASP A 271 -20.22 6.87 2.37
N GLU A 272 -20.91 6.32 1.36
CA GLU A 272 -20.85 4.87 1.07
C GLU A 272 -19.44 4.44 0.64
N LEU A 273 -18.74 5.24 -0.18
CA LEU A 273 -17.35 4.95 -0.54
C LEU A 273 -16.42 4.98 0.68
N TYR A 274 -16.58 5.98 1.54
CA TYR A 274 -15.79 6.08 2.75
C TYR A 274 -16.06 4.91 3.70
N ASP A 275 -17.32 4.57 3.96
CA ASP A 275 -17.67 3.52 4.92
C ASP A 275 -17.14 2.14 4.44
N LEU A 276 -17.25 1.84 3.14
CA LEU A 276 -16.67 0.63 2.55
C LEU A 276 -15.14 0.65 2.60
N TRP A 277 -14.51 1.77 2.24
CA TRP A 277 -13.05 1.94 2.35
C TRP A 277 -12.57 1.77 3.79
N GLU A 278 -13.25 2.35 4.78
CA GLU A 278 -12.88 2.29 6.19
C GLU A 278 -12.85 0.84 6.69
N ALA A 279 -13.84 0.04 6.29
CA ALA A 279 -13.87 -1.38 6.60
C ALA A 279 -12.67 -2.13 5.98
N VAL A 280 -12.33 -1.86 4.72
CA VAL A 280 -11.18 -2.47 4.05
C VAL A 280 -9.86 -2.02 4.70
N ASN A 281 -9.73 -0.73 4.97
CA ASN A 281 -8.56 -0.10 5.58
C ASN A 281 -8.25 -0.73 6.94
N ALA A 282 -9.26 -0.88 7.79
CA ALA A 282 -9.13 -1.54 9.09
C ALA A 282 -8.63 -2.99 8.97
N SER A 283 -9.18 -3.77 8.02
CA SER A 283 -8.71 -5.14 7.77
C SER A 283 -7.23 -5.16 7.34
N PHE A 284 -6.79 -4.26 6.45
CA PHE A 284 -5.38 -4.20 6.03
C PHE A 284 -4.44 -3.81 7.17
N TYR A 285 -4.84 -2.83 7.99
CA TYR A 285 -4.10 -2.42 9.17
C TYR A 285 -3.91 -3.58 10.17
N ILE A 286 -4.99 -4.27 10.53
CA ILE A 286 -4.97 -5.40 11.47
C ILE A 286 -4.06 -6.53 10.99
N LYS A 287 -4.05 -6.79 9.68
CA LYS A 287 -3.34 -7.91 9.05
C LYS A 287 -1.86 -7.69 8.82
N ASN A 288 -1.45 -6.45 8.60
CA ASN A 288 -0.13 -6.15 8.04
C ASN A 288 0.64 -5.03 8.77
N SER A 289 -0.01 -4.29 9.67
CA SER A 289 0.58 -3.09 10.28
C SER A 289 0.70 -3.22 11.80
N SER A 290 0.88 -2.08 12.47
CA SER A 290 1.16 -1.93 13.90
C SER A 290 -0.08 -2.05 14.79
N TYR A 291 -1.00 -2.97 14.46
CA TYR A 291 -2.19 -3.23 15.28
C TYR A 291 -1.78 -3.73 16.68
N PRO A 292 -2.14 -3.03 17.77
CA PRO A 292 -1.63 -3.36 19.11
C PRO A 292 -1.92 -4.80 19.54
N ARG A 293 -3.10 -5.34 19.22
CA ARG A 293 -3.46 -6.72 19.59
C ARG A 293 -2.77 -7.79 18.74
N SER A 294 -1.96 -7.41 17.76
CA SER A 294 -1.07 -8.33 17.03
C SER A 294 0.27 -8.58 17.72
N ASP A 295 0.51 -7.97 18.88
CA ASP A 295 1.74 -8.16 19.67
C ASP A 295 3.03 -7.89 18.85
N GLY A 296 2.95 -6.96 17.89
CA GLY A 296 4.05 -6.61 16.99
C GLY A 296 4.39 -7.66 15.93
N LEU A 297 3.71 -8.82 15.92
CA LEU A 297 4.03 -9.96 15.05
C LEU A 297 3.98 -9.61 13.56
N ASN A 298 2.99 -8.84 13.14
CA ASN A 298 2.83 -8.47 11.73
C ASN A 298 3.95 -7.54 11.25
N VAL A 299 4.42 -6.63 12.11
CA VAL A 299 5.53 -5.73 11.80
C VAL A 299 6.87 -6.48 11.79
N ASP A 300 7.04 -7.43 12.72
CA ASP A 300 8.24 -8.26 12.84
C ASP A 300 8.51 -9.11 11.58
N ASN A 301 7.48 -9.44 10.79
CA ASN A 301 7.64 -10.12 9.49
C ASN A 301 8.56 -9.34 8.52
N ALA A 302 8.67 -8.01 8.64
CA ALA A 302 9.56 -7.20 7.81
C ALA A 302 11.04 -7.24 8.24
N LYS A 303 11.38 -7.82 9.40
CA LYS A 303 12.76 -7.83 9.92
C LYS A 303 13.74 -8.53 8.98
N ASN A 304 13.31 -9.61 8.31
CA ASN A 304 14.16 -10.31 7.35
C ASN A 304 14.45 -9.47 6.10
N LEU A 305 13.45 -8.73 5.61
CA LEU A 305 13.62 -7.77 4.53
C LEU A 305 14.57 -6.65 4.94
N MET A 306 14.38 -6.08 6.13
CA MET A 306 15.23 -5.00 6.62
C MET A 306 16.66 -5.45 6.89
N ARG A 307 16.87 -6.66 7.41
CA ARG A 307 18.20 -7.26 7.53
C ARG A 307 18.88 -7.38 6.16
N ASN A 308 18.16 -7.88 5.15
CA ASN A 308 18.70 -7.95 3.79
C ASN A 308 19.04 -6.57 3.21
N ILE A 309 18.21 -5.55 3.46
CA ILE A 309 18.47 -4.16 3.04
C ILE A 309 19.75 -3.64 3.69
N LEU A 310 19.91 -3.78 5.01
CA LEU A 310 21.08 -3.31 5.75
C LEU A 310 22.36 -4.05 5.37
N ASP A 311 22.31 -5.39 5.26
CA ASP A 311 23.47 -6.19 4.90
C ASP A 311 23.97 -5.83 3.50
N THR A 312 23.05 -5.57 2.57
CA THR A 312 23.41 -5.14 1.20
C THR A 312 23.94 -3.71 1.20
N ALA A 313 23.33 -2.79 1.97
CA ALA A 313 23.84 -1.43 2.09
C ALA A 313 25.26 -1.39 2.69
N ASP A 314 25.53 -2.19 3.73
CA ASP A 314 26.85 -2.36 4.32
C ASP A 314 27.86 -2.88 3.29
N ASP A 315 27.49 -3.85 2.44
CA ASP A 315 28.35 -4.34 1.35
C ASP A 315 28.75 -3.21 0.38
N TYR A 316 27.80 -2.42 -0.11
CA TYR A 316 28.09 -1.32 -1.03
C TYR A 316 28.96 -0.24 -0.39
N VAL A 317 28.65 0.14 0.86
CA VAL A 317 29.39 1.16 1.60
C VAL A 317 30.83 0.72 1.86
N ASN A 318 31.03 -0.50 2.36
CA ASN A 318 32.33 -0.99 2.82
C ASN A 318 33.26 -1.40 1.68
N ASN A 319 32.70 -1.92 0.59
CA ASN A 319 33.47 -2.38 -0.56
C ASN A 319 33.58 -1.34 -1.69
N GLY A 320 33.06 -0.12 -1.47
CA GLY A 320 33.20 0.99 -2.41
C GLY A 320 32.45 0.76 -3.73
N LYS A 321 31.38 -0.03 -3.69
CA LYS A 321 30.53 -0.31 -4.85
C LYS A 321 29.56 0.84 -5.10
N HIS A 322 29.05 0.93 -6.33
CA HIS A 322 27.95 1.80 -6.70
C HIS A 322 26.92 1.02 -7.54
N GLY A 323 25.67 1.47 -7.57
CA GLY A 323 24.60 0.79 -8.28
C GLY A 323 23.27 0.77 -7.53
N ALA A 324 22.52 -0.32 -7.67
CA ALA A 324 21.21 -0.45 -7.02
C ALA A 324 20.83 -1.90 -6.69
N THR A 325 20.06 -2.07 -5.63
CA THR A 325 19.43 -3.36 -5.29
C THR A 325 17.92 -3.21 -5.36
N LEU A 326 17.29 -3.89 -6.32
CA LEU A 326 15.88 -3.74 -6.66
C LEU A 326 15.09 -4.96 -6.16
N ARG A 327 14.13 -4.74 -5.25
CA ARG A 327 13.27 -5.80 -4.69
C ARG A 327 11.82 -5.57 -5.08
N PHE A 328 11.09 -6.62 -5.45
CA PHE A 328 9.70 -6.53 -5.88
C PHE A 328 8.80 -7.55 -5.16
N GLY A 329 7.70 -7.10 -4.58
CA GLY A 329 6.76 -7.97 -3.87
C GLY A 329 5.39 -7.35 -3.67
N HIS A 330 4.84 -7.44 -2.47
CA HIS A 330 3.44 -7.15 -2.18
C HIS A 330 3.24 -5.99 -1.19
N ASP A 331 1.99 -5.53 -1.09
CA ASP A 331 1.49 -4.63 -0.05
C ASP A 331 1.76 -5.18 1.35
N GLY A 332 1.48 -6.46 1.58
CA GLY A 332 1.73 -7.15 2.85
C GLY A 332 3.20 -7.21 3.29
N ASN A 333 4.13 -6.70 2.48
CA ASN A 333 5.55 -6.59 2.83
C ASN A 333 6.00 -5.13 2.96
N ILE A 334 5.49 -4.21 2.13
CA ILE A 334 5.86 -2.79 2.25
C ILE A 334 5.18 -2.11 3.44
N VAL A 335 3.96 -2.51 3.79
CA VAL A 335 3.24 -1.98 4.97
C VAL A 335 3.99 -2.28 6.28
N PRO A 336 4.35 -3.54 6.60
CA PRO A 336 5.11 -3.81 7.82
C PRO A 336 6.52 -3.24 7.75
N LEU A 337 7.13 -3.11 6.55
CA LEU A 337 8.43 -2.46 6.40
C LEU A 337 8.39 -0.98 6.78
N ALA A 338 7.38 -0.24 6.30
CA ALA A 338 7.19 1.16 6.65
C ALA A 338 6.91 1.35 8.15
N ALA A 339 6.15 0.43 8.75
CA ALA A 339 5.90 0.40 10.19
C ALA A 339 7.16 0.10 11.01
N LEU A 340 7.97 -0.89 10.60
CA LEU A 340 9.24 -1.24 11.25
C LEU A 340 10.24 -0.07 11.22
N MET A 341 10.28 0.65 10.10
CA MET A 341 11.12 1.85 9.92
C MET A 341 10.55 3.10 10.61
N ARG A 342 9.32 3.03 11.14
CA ARG A 342 8.60 4.15 11.76
C ARG A 342 8.59 5.39 10.88
N PHE A 343 8.28 5.21 9.59
CA PHE A 343 8.09 6.33 8.68
C PHE A 343 6.92 7.20 9.14
N THR A 344 7.13 8.52 9.19
CA THR A 344 6.09 9.49 9.57
C THR A 344 4.83 9.29 8.73
N ASP A 345 3.67 9.26 9.38
CA ASP A 345 2.35 9.04 8.76
C ASP A 345 2.17 7.69 8.03
N CYS A 346 3.14 6.77 8.13
CA CYS A 346 3.06 5.42 7.56
C CYS A 346 2.98 4.32 8.64
N HIS A 347 2.79 4.72 9.90
CA HIS A 347 2.60 3.85 11.04
C HIS A 347 1.72 4.57 12.08
N GLY A 348 1.06 3.80 12.94
CA GLY A 348 0.16 4.33 13.94
C GLY A 348 -0.41 3.22 14.82
N TYR A 349 -0.88 3.54 16.01
CA TYR A 349 -1.38 2.57 16.96
C TYR A 349 -2.84 2.87 17.29
N SER A 350 -3.73 1.95 16.94
CA SER A 350 -5.11 1.95 17.43
C SER A 350 -5.60 0.52 17.65
N ALA A 351 -6.19 0.27 18.82
CA ALA A 351 -6.93 -0.96 19.08
C ALA A 351 -8.43 -0.84 18.71
N GLY A 352 -8.95 0.39 18.63
CA GLY A 352 -10.35 0.69 18.33
C GLY A 352 -10.59 0.85 16.83
N LEU A 353 -11.57 0.12 16.29
CA LEU A 353 -11.83 0.06 14.85
C LEU A 353 -12.20 1.44 14.25
N ASP A 354 -12.98 2.24 14.98
CA ASP A 354 -13.40 3.58 14.53
C ASP A 354 -12.24 4.60 14.51
N ASP A 355 -11.15 4.35 15.25
CA ASP A 355 -10.01 5.27 15.34
C ASP A 355 -8.88 4.91 14.35
N ILE A 356 -8.98 3.77 13.63
CA ILE A 356 -7.91 3.31 12.73
C ILE A 356 -7.71 4.32 11.58
N ALA A 357 -8.79 4.82 11.00
CA ALA A 357 -8.75 5.74 9.88
C ALA A 357 -8.08 7.09 10.21
N ASP A 358 -7.86 7.39 11.50
CA ASP A 358 -7.21 8.63 11.96
C ASP A 358 -5.70 8.48 12.01
N VAL A 359 -5.22 7.28 12.33
CA VAL A 359 -3.80 6.98 12.55
C VAL A 359 -3.16 6.24 11.38
N TRP A 360 -3.96 5.67 10.47
CA TRP A 360 -3.46 4.84 9.40
C TRP A 360 -4.39 4.83 8.18
N GLN A 361 -3.87 5.22 7.01
CA GLN A 361 -4.61 5.18 5.74
C GLN A 361 -3.80 4.43 4.68
N SER A 362 -4.35 3.32 4.19
CA SER A 362 -3.72 2.42 3.22
C SER A 362 -3.26 3.12 1.94
N TYR A 363 -4.03 4.07 1.42
CA TYR A 363 -3.70 4.80 0.17
C TYR A 363 -2.46 5.70 0.28
N ASN A 364 -2.03 6.08 1.49
CA ASN A 364 -0.82 6.87 1.70
C ASN A 364 0.44 5.99 1.67
N ILE A 365 0.29 4.71 2.00
CA ILE A 365 1.40 3.78 2.26
C ILE A 365 1.54 2.80 1.11
N SER A 366 0.48 2.09 0.76
CA SER A 366 0.53 1.02 -0.24
C SER A 366 -0.47 1.19 -1.38
N PRO A 367 -0.48 2.33 -2.10
CA PRO A 367 -1.10 2.37 -3.43
C PRO A 367 -0.45 1.34 -4.36
N MET A 368 -1.05 1.09 -5.52
CA MET A 368 -0.44 0.28 -6.58
C MET A 368 0.94 0.86 -6.94
N ALA A 369 1.91 0.01 -7.26
CA ALA A 369 3.32 0.38 -7.45
C ALA A 369 4.01 1.13 -6.28
N SER A 370 3.43 1.09 -5.08
CA SER A 370 4.05 1.72 -3.90
C SER A 370 5.49 1.26 -3.72
N ASN A 371 6.40 2.18 -3.39
CA ASN A 371 7.82 1.85 -3.28
C ASN A 371 8.50 2.59 -2.14
N MET A 372 9.52 1.95 -1.57
CA MET A 372 10.44 2.53 -0.60
C MET A 372 11.84 2.58 -1.23
N GLN A 373 12.51 3.71 -1.09
CA GLN A 373 13.88 3.89 -1.55
C GLN A 373 14.76 4.42 -0.42
N MET A 374 15.92 3.78 -0.22
CA MET A 374 17.03 4.33 0.55
C MET A 374 18.12 4.76 -0.42
N VAL A 375 18.42 6.06 -0.45
CA VAL A 375 19.37 6.64 -1.41
C VAL A 375 20.60 7.12 -0.67
N PHE A 376 21.75 6.57 -1.02
CA PHE A 376 23.02 6.76 -0.33
C PHE A 376 23.94 7.68 -1.10
N PHE A 377 24.58 8.59 -0.37
CA PHE A 377 25.51 9.58 -0.90
C PHE A 377 26.82 9.51 -0.13
N LYS A 378 27.93 9.73 -0.82
CA LYS A 378 29.28 9.72 -0.24
C LYS A 378 30.03 10.97 -0.61
N ASN A 379 30.82 11.50 0.31
CA ASN A 379 31.74 12.60 0.04
C ASN A 379 33.20 12.12 -0.13
N LYS A 380 34.10 13.04 -0.50
CA LYS A 380 35.51 12.72 -0.73
C LYS A 380 36.26 12.23 0.50
N GLN A 381 35.78 12.55 1.70
CA GLN A 381 36.33 12.07 2.97
C GLN A 381 35.83 10.67 3.34
N GLY A 382 34.88 10.12 2.56
CA GLY A 382 34.30 8.80 2.80
C GLY A 382 33.10 8.80 3.75
N TYR A 383 32.64 9.97 4.22
CA TYR A 383 31.42 10.05 5.02
C TYR A 383 30.20 9.74 4.14
N VAL A 384 29.29 8.93 4.69
CA VAL A 384 28.08 8.48 4.01
C VAL A 384 26.85 9.06 4.69
N ILE A 385 25.95 9.61 3.88
CA ILE A 385 24.61 10.02 4.28
C ILE A 385 23.57 9.27 3.45
N VAL A 386 22.36 9.14 3.98
CA VAL A 386 21.24 8.46 3.34
C VAL A 386 19.97 9.30 3.48
N LYS A 387 19.09 9.26 2.49
CA LYS A 387 17.71 9.75 2.61
C LYS A 387 16.71 8.63 2.31
N PHE A 388 15.49 8.79 2.81
CA PHE A 388 14.40 7.83 2.61
C PHE A 388 13.31 8.44 1.75
N MET A 389 12.75 7.61 0.88
CA MET A 389 11.60 7.95 0.06
C MET A 389 10.51 6.92 0.28
N MET A 390 9.28 7.37 0.49
CA MET A 390 8.08 6.55 0.39
C MET A 390 7.24 7.08 -0.77
N ASN A 391 6.92 6.22 -1.74
CA ASN A 391 6.21 6.59 -2.96
C ASN A 391 6.86 7.81 -3.63
N GLU A 392 8.19 7.78 -3.81
CA GLU A 392 8.99 8.86 -4.42
C GLU A 392 8.91 10.25 -3.73
N LYS A 393 8.39 10.31 -2.50
CA LYS A 393 8.39 11.50 -1.63
C LYS A 393 9.34 11.31 -0.46
N GLU A 394 10.14 12.33 -0.16
CA GLU A 394 11.06 12.33 0.99
C GLU A 394 10.28 12.16 2.29
N ILE A 395 10.71 11.22 3.12
CA ILE A 395 10.01 10.86 4.36
C ILE A 395 10.98 10.76 5.53
N ALA A 396 10.53 11.17 6.70
CA ALA A 396 11.29 11.04 7.94
C ALA A 396 11.10 9.65 8.56
N ILE A 397 12.17 9.15 9.18
CA ILE A 397 12.10 8.10 10.19
C ILE A 397 12.03 8.75 11.58
N ASP A 398 11.61 7.99 12.60
CA ASP A 398 11.58 8.43 14.00
C ASP A 398 12.98 8.53 14.62
N MET A 399 13.80 9.42 14.04
CA MET A 399 15.15 9.77 14.46
C MET A 399 15.39 11.23 14.07
N PRO A 400 15.98 12.07 14.94
CA PRO A 400 16.27 13.46 14.59
C PRO A 400 17.36 13.57 13.51
N SER A 401 17.30 14.63 12.70
CA SER A 401 18.38 15.00 11.78
C SER A 401 18.54 16.51 11.67
N ASP A 402 19.78 16.97 11.76
CA ASP A 402 20.21 18.35 11.51
C ASP A 402 20.44 18.64 10.01
N ILE A 403 20.32 17.61 9.15
CA ILE A 403 20.54 17.68 7.70
C ILE A 403 19.37 17.07 6.93
N PHE A 404 18.15 17.08 7.49
CA PHE A 404 16.95 16.55 6.84
C PHE A 404 16.80 17.12 5.41
N PRO A 405 16.49 16.29 4.39
CA PRO A 405 16.00 14.90 4.45
C PRO A 405 17.09 13.83 4.57
N PHE A 406 18.35 14.21 4.75
CA PHE A 406 19.46 13.28 4.90
C PHE A 406 19.67 12.87 6.36
N TYR A 407 20.35 11.75 6.54
CA TYR A 407 20.76 11.21 7.83
C TYR A 407 22.18 10.64 7.69
N ARG A 408 22.97 10.66 8.76
CA ARG A 408 24.29 10.01 8.77
C ARG A 408 24.09 8.49 8.75
N TRP A 409 24.77 7.78 7.86
CA TRP A 409 24.55 6.35 7.68
C TRP A 409 24.79 5.52 8.94
N ASN A 410 25.84 5.84 9.71
CA ASN A 410 26.14 5.09 10.93
C ASN A 410 25.01 5.18 11.97
N ASP A 411 24.36 6.34 12.08
CA ASP A 411 23.26 6.56 13.02
C ASP A 411 22.03 5.77 12.56
N VAL A 412 21.69 5.88 11.28
CA VAL A 412 20.60 5.10 10.65
C VAL A 412 20.83 3.60 10.79
N ARG A 413 22.05 3.14 10.54
CA ARG A 413 22.42 1.74 10.62
C ARG A 413 22.18 1.21 12.02
N ASN A 414 22.60 1.93 13.05
CA ASN A 414 22.38 1.53 14.45
C ASN A 414 20.88 1.52 14.78
N TYR A 415 20.15 2.58 14.40
CA TYR A 415 18.71 2.69 14.59
C TYR A 415 17.93 1.51 13.97
N LEU A 416 18.23 1.16 12.71
CA LEU A 416 17.54 0.09 12.02
C LEU A 416 17.95 -1.31 12.51
N ARG A 417 19.19 -1.49 13.01
CA ARG A 417 19.60 -2.74 13.68
C ARG A 417 18.87 -2.91 15.01
N GLU A 418 18.75 -1.85 15.80
CA GLU A 418 17.97 -1.86 17.04
C GLU A 418 16.50 -2.22 16.76
N ALA A 419 15.90 -1.67 15.69
CA ALA A 419 14.55 -2.02 15.26
C ALA A 419 14.39 -3.51 14.87
N ILE A 420 15.44 -4.12 14.30
CA ILE A 420 15.44 -5.57 14.01
C ILE A 420 15.52 -6.39 15.31
N ASP A 421 16.37 -5.98 16.24
CA ASP A 421 16.66 -6.76 17.46
C ASP A 421 15.61 -6.58 18.56
N THR A 422 14.79 -5.53 18.47
CA THR A 422 13.71 -5.22 19.42
C THR A 422 12.37 -5.78 18.91
N PRO A 423 11.58 -6.52 19.72
CA PRO A 423 10.21 -6.88 19.35
C PRO A 423 9.37 -5.64 19.02
N SER A 424 8.67 -5.62 17.88
CA SER A 424 7.98 -4.38 17.44
C SER A 424 6.92 -3.86 18.41
N ILE A 425 6.35 -4.73 19.25
CA ILE A 425 5.42 -4.33 20.31
C ILE A 425 6.03 -3.35 21.31
N GLU A 426 7.36 -3.35 21.49
CA GLU A 426 8.02 -2.44 22.42
C GLU A 426 7.95 -0.97 21.98
N TYR A 427 7.68 -0.72 20.70
CA TYR A 427 7.43 0.62 20.17
C TYR A 427 5.96 1.06 20.30
N CYS A 428 5.04 0.15 20.61
CA CYS A 428 3.64 0.49 20.88
C CYS A 428 3.51 1.19 22.24
N PRO A 429 2.75 2.29 22.36
CA PRO A 429 2.42 2.89 23.66
C PRO A 429 1.85 1.86 24.63
N LYS A 430 2.31 1.86 25.89
CA LYS A 430 2.01 0.80 26.87
C LYS A 430 0.51 0.73 27.20
N GLU A 431 -0.16 1.86 27.18
CA GLU A 431 -1.59 2.02 27.37
C GLU A 431 -2.44 1.34 26.29
N LEU A 432 -1.88 1.09 25.09
CA LEU A 432 -2.57 0.45 23.98
C LEU A 432 -2.29 -1.06 23.87
N ARG A 433 -1.38 -1.61 24.68
CA ARG A 433 -0.98 -3.03 24.65
C ARG A 433 -1.98 -3.97 25.37
N GLN A 434 -3.11 -3.46 25.86
CA GLN A 434 -4.07 -4.20 26.69
C GLN A 434 -5.15 -4.91 25.88
#